data_AF-A0A192D8E4-F1
#
_entry.id   AF-A0A192D8E4-F1
#
_cell.length_a   1.000
_cell.length_b   1.000
_cell.length_c   1.000
_cell.angle_alpha   90.00
_cell.angle_beta   90.00
_cell.angle_gamma   90.00
#
_symmetry.space_group_name_H-M   'P 1'
#
loop_
_entity.id
_entity.type
_entity.pdbx_description
1 polymer ?
#
loop_
_entity_poly.entity_id
_entity_poly.type
_entity_poly.pdbx_seq_one_letter_code
_entity_poly.pdbx_strand_id
1 'polypeptide(L)'
;MARVLTAEAGLIAAYVAGGRGRMMRAVMVPGNRVTAELSYRPGSQLPFARIELEQSRAALITEPLPAAAIQWACALTAATLPERQPYPALHSALEGLLEAIALAPSARGWVTGLIGYETLLLSELGYGGEAPAAGADWAQQMAMLGILERRLAHYLLAGDRRDVMGARLRLTERLARMA
;
A
#
# COMPACT_ATOMS: atom_id res chain seq x y z
N MET A 1 10.26 -0.52 13.99
CA MET A 1 9.13 0.41 13.77
C MET A 1 8.25 -0.20 12.70
N ALA A 2 6.93 -0.12 12.88
CA ALA A 2 5.93 -0.44 11.87
C ALA A 2 5.14 0.83 11.54
N ARG A 3 4.59 0.89 10.33
CA ARG A 3 3.51 1.81 9.98
C ARG A 3 2.26 0.96 9.73
N VAL A 4 1.21 1.25 10.47
CA VAL A 4 -0.07 0.52 10.42
C VAL A 4 -1.13 1.51 9.98
N LEU A 5 -1.85 1.21 8.91
CA LEU A 5 -3.05 1.95 8.53
C LEU A 5 -4.24 1.33 9.24
N THR A 6 -5.00 2.15 9.96
CA THR A 6 -6.24 1.76 10.63
C THR A 6 -7.40 2.57 10.09
N ALA A 7 -8.61 2.00 10.10
CA ALA A 7 -9.80 2.71 9.62
C ALA A 7 -10.12 3.94 10.46
N GLU A 8 -10.02 3.81 11.79
CA GLU A 8 -10.48 4.83 12.75
C GLU A 8 -9.41 5.85 13.13
N ALA A 9 -8.16 5.43 13.21
CA ALA A 9 -7.06 6.27 13.70
C ALA A 9 -6.04 6.61 12.60
N GLY A 10 -6.26 6.17 11.36
CA GLY A 10 -5.42 6.50 10.23
C GLY A 10 -4.08 5.78 10.24
N LEU A 11 -3.08 6.40 9.58
CA LEU A 11 -1.72 5.88 9.54
C LEU A 11 -1.01 6.16 10.87
N ILE A 12 -0.52 5.12 11.51
CA ILE A 12 0.19 5.21 12.80
C ILE A 12 1.56 4.58 12.67
N ALA A 13 2.57 5.40 12.94
CA ALA A 13 3.93 4.96 13.20
C ALA A 13 4.04 4.45 14.64
N ALA A 14 4.46 3.19 14.83
CA ALA A 14 4.58 2.61 16.16
C ALA A 14 5.85 1.76 16.35
N TYR A 15 6.34 1.71 17.58
CA TYR A 15 7.40 0.81 17.99
C TYR A 15 6.82 -0.56 18.35
N VAL A 16 7.24 -1.60 17.63
CA VAL A 16 6.83 -2.98 17.87
C VAL A 16 7.92 -3.70 18.65
N ALA A 17 7.62 -4.06 19.89
CA ALA A 17 8.55 -4.83 20.73
C ALA A 17 8.86 -6.18 20.07
N GLY A 18 10.15 -6.53 19.97
CA GLY A 18 10.56 -7.76 19.29
C GLY A 18 10.33 -7.78 17.78
N GLY A 19 10.00 -6.64 17.15
CA GLY A 19 9.71 -6.58 15.70
C GLY A 19 10.86 -7.02 14.78
N ARG A 20 12.11 -7.04 15.27
CA ARG A 20 13.28 -7.59 14.56
C ARG A 20 13.57 -9.07 14.90
N GLY A 21 12.83 -9.64 15.84
CA GLY A 21 12.94 -11.03 16.25
C GLY A 21 12.42 -11.99 15.17
N ARG A 22 12.91 -13.23 15.17
CA ARG A 22 12.56 -14.25 14.16
C ARG A 22 11.05 -14.50 14.10
N MET A 23 10.38 -14.51 15.26
CA MET A 23 8.94 -14.75 15.39
C MET A 23 8.11 -13.62 14.77
N MET A 24 8.51 -12.36 14.97
CA MET A 24 7.77 -11.21 14.44
C MET A 24 8.05 -10.92 12.96
N ARG A 25 9.12 -11.47 12.39
CA ARG A 25 9.48 -11.20 10.99
C ARG A 25 8.37 -11.57 10.00
N ALA A 26 7.66 -12.69 10.25
CA ALA A 26 6.55 -13.13 9.42
C ALA A 26 5.29 -12.27 9.59
N VAL A 27 5.07 -11.71 10.79
CA VAL A 27 3.95 -10.81 11.11
C VAL A 27 4.16 -9.43 10.50
N MET A 28 5.41 -8.95 10.50
CA MET A 28 5.82 -7.61 10.05
C MET A 28 5.96 -7.49 8.51
N VAL A 29 5.40 -8.43 7.76
CA VAL A 29 5.38 -8.38 6.29
C VAL A 29 4.39 -7.31 5.82
N PRO A 30 4.79 -6.39 4.92
CA PRO A 30 3.85 -5.43 4.32
C PRO A 30 2.67 -6.13 3.67
N GLY A 31 1.47 -5.59 3.88
CA GLY A 31 0.21 -6.15 3.36
C GLY A 31 -0.45 -7.19 4.26
N ASN A 32 0.22 -7.68 5.31
CA ASN A 32 -0.47 -8.48 6.33
C ASN A 32 -1.57 -7.65 6.99
N ARG A 33 -2.72 -8.29 7.24
CA ARG A 33 -3.76 -7.72 8.08
C ARG A 33 -3.47 -8.11 9.53
N VAL A 34 -3.51 -7.12 10.41
CA VAL A 34 -3.11 -7.28 11.80
C VAL A 34 -4.04 -6.51 12.72
N THR A 35 -4.20 -7.04 13.93
CA THR A 35 -4.72 -6.28 15.06
C THR A 35 -3.58 -5.58 15.76
N ALA A 36 -3.73 -4.29 16.02
CA ALA A 36 -2.72 -3.48 16.68
C ALA A 36 -3.27 -2.86 17.96
N GLU A 37 -2.75 -3.27 19.11
CA GLU A 37 -3.00 -2.62 20.39
C GLU A 37 -1.94 -1.53 20.60
N LEU A 38 -2.38 -0.28 20.76
CA LEU A 38 -1.51 0.88 20.88
C LEU A 38 -1.48 1.41 22.31
N SER A 39 -0.27 1.56 22.86
CA SER A 39 -0.03 2.12 24.19
C SER A 39 0.82 3.38 24.07
N TYR A 40 0.25 4.51 24.53
CA TYR A 40 0.91 5.81 24.58
C TYR A 40 1.54 6.00 25.96
N ARG A 41 2.85 6.22 25.98
CA ARG A 41 3.59 6.47 27.23
C ARG A 41 4.01 7.94 27.28
N PRO A 42 3.84 8.63 28.43
CA PRO A 42 4.36 9.98 28.62
C PRO A 42 5.86 10.04 28.31
N GLY A 43 6.26 11.02 27.50
CA GLY A 43 7.67 11.22 27.08
C GLY A 43 8.13 10.37 25.89
N SER A 44 7.31 9.45 25.35
CA SER A 44 7.64 8.72 24.11
C SER A 44 7.19 9.49 22.87
N GLN A 45 8.07 9.60 21.86
CA GLN A 45 7.72 10.20 20.56
C GLN A 45 6.82 9.29 19.71
N LEU A 46 6.88 7.96 19.93
CA LEU A 46 6.08 6.97 19.21
C LEU A 46 5.31 6.07 20.19
N PRO A 47 4.07 5.67 19.86
CA PRO A 47 3.35 4.65 20.62
C PRO A 47 4.05 3.29 20.54
N PHE A 48 3.87 2.48 21.58
CA PHE A 48 4.19 1.07 21.54
C PHE A 48 3.03 0.31 20.91
N ALA A 49 3.31 -0.61 19.99
CA ALA A 49 2.32 -1.48 19.37
C ALA A 49 2.60 -2.95 19.73
N ARG A 50 1.56 -3.63 20.21
CA ARG A 50 1.48 -5.09 20.18
C ARG A 50 0.70 -5.46 18.93
N ILE A 51 1.28 -6.31 18.09
CA ILE A 51 0.71 -6.69 16.79
C ILE A 51 0.41 -8.18 16.79
N GLU A 52 -0.81 -8.53 16.42
CA GLU A 52 -1.27 -9.90 16.25
C GLU A 52 -1.74 -10.11 14.81
N LEU A 53 -1.34 -11.23 14.21
CA LEU A 53 -1.61 -11.51 12.80
C LEU A 53 -3.04 -12.02 12.61
N GLU A 54 -3.86 -11.31 11.83
CA GLU A 54 -5.18 -11.79 11.44
C GLU A 54 -5.11 -12.55 10.11
N GLN A 55 -4.40 -12.00 9.13
CA GLN A 55 -4.24 -12.60 7.82
C GLN A 55 -2.82 -12.42 7.30
N SER A 56 -2.19 -13.56 6.99
CA SER A 56 -0.86 -13.58 6.37
C SER A 56 -0.97 -13.44 4.86
N ARG A 57 -0.19 -12.52 4.30
CA ARG A 57 0.10 -12.40 2.87
C ARG A 57 1.56 -12.73 2.55
N ALA A 58 2.28 -13.31 3.50
CA ALA A 58 3.71 -13.62 3.36
C ALA A 58 4.04 -14.57 2.20
N ALA A 59 3.14 -15.50 1.85
CA ALA A 59 3.31 -16.40 0.72
C ALA A 59 3.44 -15.63 -0.62
N LEU A 60 2.65 -14.57 -0.79
CA LEU A 60 2.64 -13.74 -2.01
C LEU A 60 3.94 -12.96 -2.22
N ILE A 61 4.73 -12.76 -1.16
CA ILE A 61 6.00 -12.06 -1.25
C ILE A 61 7.08 -12.91 -1.94
N THR A 62 6.88 -14.23 -2.02
CA THR A 62 7.78 -15.13 -2.75
C THR A 62 7.63 -15.00 -4.26
N GLU A 63 6.47 -14.54 -4.73
CA GLU A 63 6.19 -14.34 -6.14
C GLU A 63 6.54 -12.92 -6.60
N PRO A 64 7.34 -12.75 -7.67
CA PRO A 64 7.92 -11.43 -7.96
C PRO A 64 6.92 -10.31 -8.28
N LEU A 65 5.79 -10.63 -8.91
CA LEU A 65 4.80 -9.64 -9.33
C LEU A 65 3.83 -9.26 -8.19
N PRO A 66 3.16 -10.20 -7.50
CA PRO A 66 2.39 -9.88 -6.29
C PRO A 66 3.23 -9.16 -5.23
N ALA A 67 4.49 -9.58 -5.02
CA ALA A 67 5.41 -8.91 -4.11
C ALA A 67 5.63 -7.44 -4.49
N ALA A 68 5.86 -7.14 -5.78
CA ALA A 68 6.05 -5.77 -6.24
C ALA A 68 4.78 -4.92 -6.06
N ALA A 69 3.60 -5.49 -6.31
CA ALA A 69 2.32 -4.80 -6.14
C ALA A 69 2.04 -4.46 -4.68
N ILE A 70 2.20 -5.43 -3.76
CA ILE A 70 2.01 -5.24 -2.32
C ILE A 70 3.02 -4.22 -1.78
N GLN A 71 4.30 -4.36 -2.16
CA GLN A 71 5.34 -3.42 -1.73
C GLN A 71 5.04 -2.00 -2.17
N TRP A 72 4.64 -1.82 -3.43
CA TRP A 72 4.28 -0.50 -3.96
C TRP A 72 3.08 0.09 -3.23
N ALA A 73 1.96 -0.64 -3.14
CA ALA A 73 0.75 -0.15 -2.51
C ALA A 73 1.02 0.28 -1.07
N CYS A 74 1.62 -0.59 -0.25
CA CYS A 74 1.92 -0.26 1.14
C CYS A 74 2.95 0.86 1.30
N ALA A 75 3.99 0.91 0.46
CA ALA A 75 4.99 1.97 0.51
C ALA A 75 4.40 3.33 0.13
N LEU A 76 3.56 3.36 -0.92
CA LEU A 76 2.84 4.56 -1.34
C LEU A 76 1.94 5.07 -0.22
N THR A 77 1.10 4.21 0.37
CA THR A 77 0.23 4.58 1.51
C THR A 77 1.05 5.17 2.66
N ALA A 78 2.09 4.45 3.08
CA ALA A 78 2.91 4.82 4.23
C ALA A 78 3.72 6.11 4.02
N ALA A 79 4.00 6.46 2.77
CA ALA A 79 4.78 7.63 2.41
C ALA A 79 3.94 8.89 2.24
N THR A 80 2.64 8.75 1.96
CA THR A 80 1.78 9.85 1.48
C THR A 80 0.71 10.26 2.48
N LEU A 81 0.23 9.35 3.33
CA LEU A 81 -0.83 9.68 4.28
C LEU A 81 -0.29 10.47 5.49
N PRO A 82 -0.98 11.54 5.90
CA PRO A 82 -0.78 12.17 7.19
C PRO A 82 -0.92 11.17 8.35
N GLU A 83 -0.08 11.31 9.37
CA GLU A 83 -0.18 10.47 10.55
C GLU A 83 -1.39 10.85 11.41
N ARG A 84 -2.05 9.85 11.99
CA ARG A 84 -3.19 9.99 12.92
C ARG A 84 -4.42 10.70 12.33
N GLN A 85 -4.56 10.71 11.00
CA GLN A 85 -5.75 11.21 10.32
C GLN A 85 -6.54 10.03 9.71
N PRO A 86 -7.84 9.87 10.03
CA PRO A 86 -8.63 8.76 9.51
C PRO A 86 -8.87 8.90 8.00
N TYR A 87 -8.64 7.80 7.27
CA TYR A 87 -8.96 7.67 5.85
C TYR A 87 -9.69 6.33 5.59
N PRO A 88 -10.95 6.19 6.04
CA PRO A 88 -11.66 4.91 6.01
C PRO A 88 -11.86 4.37 4.59
N ALA A 89 -12.10 5.25 3.60
CA ALA A 89 -12.21 4.86 2.20
C ALA A 89 -10.89 4.27 1.67
N LEU A 90 -9.75 4.88 1.97
CA LEU A 90 -8.43 4.36 1.58
C LEU A 90 -8.06 3.09 2.31
N HIS A 91 -8.44 2.95 3.59
CA HIS A 91 -8.25 1.73 4.34
C HIS A 91 -8.99 0.56 3.67
N SER A 92 -10.29 0.73 3.38
CA SER A 92 -11.09 -0.29 2.70
C SER A 92 -10.60 -0.58 1.27
N ALA A 93 -10.22 0.45 0.52
CA ALA A 93 -9.69 0.29 -0.84
C ALA A 93 -8.33 -0.43 -0.86
N LEU A 94 -7.45 -0.15 0.12
CA LEU A 94 -6.18 -0.86 0.25
C LEU A 94 -6.41 -2.34 0.59
N GLU A 95 -7.30 -2.65 1.54
CA GLU A 95 -7.64 -4.04 1.87
C GLU A 95 -8.21 -4.78 0.66
N GLY A 96 -9.15 -4.17 -0.06
CA GLY A 96 -9.73 -4.75 -1.28
C GLY A 96 -8.70 -4.96 -2.39
N LEU A 97 -7.75 -4.04 -2.58
CA LEU A 97 -6.64 -4.22 -3.51
C LEU A 97 -5.73 -5.39 -3.09
N LEU A 98 -5.35 -5.47 -1.82
CA LEU A 98 -4.50 -6.54 -1.29
C LEU A 98 -5.18 -7.91 -1.38
N GLU A 99 -6.51 -7.96 -1.20
CA GLU A 99 -7.32 -9.16 -1.41
C GLU A 99 -7.40 -9.54 -2.90
N ALA A 100 -7.63 -8.59 -3.79
CA ALA A 100 -7.65 -8.84 -5.24
C ALA A 100 -6.29 -9.38 -5.75
N ILE A 101 -5.17 -8.86 -5.23
CA ILE A 101 -3.83 -9.37 -5.53
C ILE A 101 -3.67 -10.82 -5.04
N ALA A 102 -4.27 -11.16 -3.89
CA ALA A 102 -4.16 -12.50 -3.30
C ALA A 102 -5.01 -13.54 -4.03
N LEU A 103 -6.17 -13.15 -4.56
CA LEU A 103 -7.15 -14.08 -5.13
C LEU A 103 -7.09 -14.20 -6.65
N ALA A 104 -6.64 -13.17 -7.36
CA ALA A 104 -6.69 -13.18 -8.81
C ALA A 104 -5.60 -14.10 -9.41
N PRO A 105 -5.92 -14.90 -10.44
CA PRO A 105 -4.95 -15.79 -11.08
C PRO A 105 -3.93 -15.04 -11.95
N SER A 106 -4.16 -13.76 -12.25
CA SER A 106 -3.26 -12.92 -13.02
C SER A 106 -3.44 -11.45 -12.69
N ALA A 107 -2.48 -10.61 -13.11
CA ALA A 107 -2.54 -9.16 -12.90
C ALA A 107 -3.80 -8.49 -13.45
N ARG A 108 -4.37 -9.04 -14.54
CA ARG A 108 -5.59 -8.50 -15.15
C ARG A 108 -6.78 -8.45 -14.17
N GLY A 109 -6.77 -9.27 -13.12
CA GLY A 109 -7.82 -9.27 -12.09
C GLY A 109 -7.70 -8.18 -11.04
N TRP A 110 -6.55 -7.50 -10.91
CA TRP A 110 -6.32 -6.50 -9.86
C TRP A 110 -5.74 -5.16 -10.35
N VAL A 111 -5.22 -5.06 -11.58
CA VAL A 111 -4.67 -3.79 -12.11
C VAL A 111 -5.70 -2.66 -12.10
N THR A 112 -6.96 -2.93 -12.44
CA THR A 112 -8.04 -1.93 -12.33
C THR A 112 -8.22 -1.44 -10.89
N GLY A 113 -8.12 -2.35 -9.91
CA GLY A 113 -8.15 -2.02 -8.49
C GLY A 113 -6.95 -1.17 -8.06
N LEU A 114 -5.76 -1.43 -8.60
CA LEU A 114 -4.57 -0.62 -8.35
C LEU A 114 -4.74 0.82 -8.88
N ILE A 115 -5.23 0.96 -10.11
CA ILE A 115 -5.53 2.27 -10.71
C ILE A 115 -6.57 3.00 -9.86
N GLY A 116 -7.64 2.32 -9.46
CA GLY A 116 -8.68 2.86 -8.59
C GLY A 116 -8.13 3.34 -7.24
N TYR A 117 -7.27 2.54 -6.61
CA TYR A 117 -6.62 2.88 -5.34
C TYR A 117 -5.74 4.14 -5.46
N GLU A 118 -4.89 4.22 -6.48
CA GLU A 118 -4.01 5.37 -6.72
C GLU A 118 -4.78 6.65 -7.03
N THR A 119 -5.86 6.52 -7.79
CA THR A 119 -6.77 7.61 -8.10
C THR A 119 -7.47 8.11 -6.84
N LEU A 120 -7.97 7.19 -6.01
CA LEU A 120 -8.60 7.52 -4.74
C LEU A 120 -7.61 8.22 -3.79
N LEU A 121 -6.36 7.75 -3.73
CA LEU A 121 -5.31 8.36 -2.93
C LEU A 121 -5.04 9.82 -3.35
N LEU A 122 -4.95 10.09 -4.65
CA LEU A 122 -4.80 11.46 -5.16
C LEU A 122 -6.04 12.31 -4.83
N SER A 123 -7.24 11.74 -4.94
CA SER A 123 -8.50 12.43 -4.66
C SER A 123 -8.62 12.81 -3.18
N GLU A 124 -8.39 11.87 -2.26
CA GLU A 124 -8.48 12.06 -0.81
C GLU A 124 -7.44 13.06 -0.29
N LEU A 125 -6.30 13.19 -0.97
CA LEU A 125 -5.26 14.18 -0.66
C LEU A 125 -5.45 15.52 -1.39
N GLY A 126 -6.57 15.71 -2.10
CA GLY A 126 -6.95 17.00 -2.69
C GLY A 126 -6.36 17.29 -4.07
N TYR A 127 -5.71 16.32 -4.72
CA TYR A 127 -5.15 16.46 -6.07
C TYR A 127 -6.10 16.01 -7.19
N GLY A 128 -7.27 15.47 -6.80
CA GLY A 128 -8.29 14.96 -7.71
C GLY A 128 -7.88 13.69 -8.46
N GLY A 129 -8.85 13.03 -9.06
CA GLY A 129 -8.63 11.82 -9.84
C GLY A 129 -9.92 11.36 -10.49
N GLU A 130 -9.86 11.00 -11.76
CA GLU A 130 -10.99 10.38 -12.44
C GLU A 130 -10.87 8.87 -12.30
N ALA A 131 -11.95 8.24 -11.84
CA ALA A 131 -12.00 6.79 -11.71
C ALA A 131 -11.73 6.12 -13.07
N PRO A 132 -11.06 4.96 -13.08
CA PRO A 132 -10.80 4.25 -14.33
C PRO A 132 -12.10 3.97 -15.09
N ALA A 133 -12.06 4.15 -16.42
CA ALA A 133 -13.17 3.76 -17.27
C ALA A 133 -13.45 2.27 -17.14
N ALA A 134 -14.73 1.91 -16.98
CA ALA A 134 -15.14 0.51 -16.95
C ALA A 134 -14.82 -0.18 -18.28
N GLY A 135 -14.31 -1.40 -18.23
CA GLY A 135 -14.00 -2.19 -19.43
C GLY A 135 -12.73 -1.77 -20.18
N ALA A 136 -11.85 -0.98 -19.55
CA ALA A 136 -10.57 -0.64 -20.15
C ALA A 136 -9.74 -1.89 -20.47
N ASP A 137 -9.21 -1.96 -21.70
CA ASP A 137 -8.32 -3.05 -22.11
C ASP A 137 -6.93 -2.92 -21.45
N TRP A 138 -6.07 -3.93 -21.65
CA TRP A 138 -4.75 -3.95 -21.04
C TRP A 138 -3.87 -2.76 -21.45
N ALA A 139 -3.93 -2.34 -22.72
CA ALA A 139 -3.13 -1.22 -23.22
C ALA A 139 -3.58 0.10 -22.59
N GLN A 140 -4.89 0.31 -22.46
CA GLN A 140 -5.49 1.44 -21.77
C GLN A 140 -5.12 1.45 -20.29
N GLN A 141 -5.18 0.30 -19.62
CA GLN A 141 -4.75 0.17 -18.22
C GLN A 141 -3.28 0.55 -18.02
N MET A 142 -2.37 0.08 -18.91
CA MET A 142 -0.95 0.45 -18.84
C MET A 142 -0.74 1.95 -19.09
N ALA A 143 -1.47 2.54 -20.04
CA ALA A 143 -1.41 3.99 -20.29
C ALA A 143 -1.86 4.79 -19.06
N MET A 144 -2.94 4.36 -18.38
CA MET A 144 -3.46 4.99 -17.16
C MET A 144 -2.47 4.87 -16.00
N LEU A 145 -1.84 3.71 -15.80
CA LEU A 145 -0.76 3.55 -14.81
C LEU A 145 0.41 4.50 -15.08
N GLY A 146 0.78 4.72 -16.35
CA GLY A 146 1.83 5.67 -16.73
C GLY A 146 1.46 7.13 -16.44
N ILE A 147 0.19 7.51 -16.62
CA ILE A 147 -0.32 8.83 -16.22
C ILE A 147 -0.26 8.99 -14.70
N LEU A 148 -0.75 8.01 -13.95
CA LEU A 148 -0.76 8.04 -12.49
C LEU A 148 0.64 8.07 -11.91
N GLU A 149 1.59 7.32 -12.48
CA GLU A 149 2.99 7.32 -12.05
C GLU A 149 3.58 8.73 -12.01
N ARG A 150 3.38 9.51 -13.09
CA ARG A 150 3.84 10.90 -13.15
C ARG A 150 3.14 11.80 -12.13
N ARG A 151 1.83 11.64 -11.96
CA ARG A 151 1.05 12.43 -10.99
C ARG A 151 1.46 12.13 -9.55
N LEU A 152 1.63 10.87 -9.19
CA LEU A 152 2.05 10.45 -7.86
C LEU A 152 3.48 10.95 -7.56
N ALA A 153 4.39 10.82 -8.53
CA ALA A 153 5.74 11.35 -8.42
C ALA A 153 5.75 12.88 -8.18
N HIS A 154 4.93 13.62 -8.93
CA HIS A 154 4.89 15.07 -8.87
C HIS A 154 4.18 15.60 -7.61
N TYR A 155 2.98 15.10 -7.30
CA TYR A 155 2.14 15.65 -6.24
C TYR A 155 2.40 15.05 -4.86
N LEU A 156 2.62 13.73 -4.78
CA LEU A 156 2.65 13.02 -3.50
C LEU A 156 4.07 12.66 -3.05
N LEU A 157 4.98 12.47 -3.99
CA LEU A 157 6.32 11.93 -3.74
C LEU A 157 7.46 12.88 -4.12
N ALA A 158 7.17 14.18 -4.28
CA ALA A 158 8.21 15.20 -4.44
C ALA A 158 9.13 15.22 -3.20
N GLY A 159 10.44 14.99 -3.37
CA GLY A 159 11.46 15.04 -2.31
C GLY A 159 12.21 13.73 -2.03
N ASP A 160 12.58 13.49 -0.76
CA ASP A 160 13.47 12.42 -0.28
C ASP A 160 12.89 10.98 -0.31
N ARG A 161 11.88 10.76 -1.15
CA ARG A 161 11.13 9.49 -1.24
C ARG A 161 11.48 8.67 -2.47
N ARG A 162 12.71 8.82 -2.99
CA ARG A 162 13.19 8.14 -4.22
C ARG A 162 13.05 6.62 -4.16
N ASP A 163 13.19 6.04 -2.97
CA ASP A 163 13.02 4.60 -2.75
C ASP A 163 11.61 4.08 -3.05
N VAL A 164 10.58 4.93 -2.85
CA VAL A 164 9.17 4.56 -3.06
C VAL A 164 8.87 4.45 -4.56
N MET A 165 9.36 5.41 -5.36
CA MET A 165 9.22 5.35 -6.83
C MET A 165 10.02 4.18 -7.43
N GLY A 166 11.10 3.75 -6.80
CA GLY A 166 11.78 2.51 -7.19
C GLY A 166 10.88 1.26 -7.12
N ALA A 167 9.95 1.20 -6.16
CA ALA A 167 8.96 0.11 -6.08
C ALA A 167 7.93 0.18 -7.22
N ARG A 168 7.50 1.40 -7.59
CA ARG A 168 6.63 1.62 -8.74
C ARG A 168 7.26 1.14 -10.04
N LEU A 169 8.51 1.54 -10.31
CA LEU A 169 9.21 1.13 -11.53
C LEU A 169 9.31 -0.39 -11.64
N ARG A 170 9.70 -1.08 -10.55
CA ARG A 170 9.74 -2.56 -10.53
C ARG A 170 8.38 -3.19 -10.82
N LEU A 171 7.29 -2.61 -10.33
CA LEU A 171 5.94 -3.08 -10.60
C LEU A 171 5.58 -2.89 -12.08
N THR A 172 5.76 -1.68 -12.62
CA THR A 172 5.43 -1.36 -14.01
C THR A 172 6.25 -2.20 -15.00
N GLU A 173 7.55 -2.40 -14.75
CA GLU A 173 8.41 -3.27 -15.56
C GLU A 173 7.92 -4.73 -15.61
N ARG A 174 7.37 -5.24 -14.50
CA ARG A 174 6.83 -6.61 -14.45
C ARG A 174 5.49 -6.72 -15.16
N LEU A 175 4.63 -5.71 -15.00
CA LEU A 175 3.36 -5.64 -15.72
C LEU A 175 3.58 -5.55 -17.24
N ALA A 176 4.57 -4.77 -17.69
CA ALA A 176 4.89 -4.64 -19.10
C ALA A 176 5.31 -5.96 -19.76
N ARG A 177 5.90 -6.90 -19.00
CA ARG A 177 6.27 -8.25 -19.51
C ARG A 177 5.08 -9.18 -19.72
N MET A 178 3.87 -8.78 -19.31
CA MET A 178 2.63 -9.55 -19.49
C MET A 178 1.83 -9.12 -20.73
N ALA A 179 2.29 -8.06 -21.42
CA ALA A 179 1.69 -7.56 -22.65
C ALA A 179 1.97 -8.48 -23.84
#